data_AF-V7EQD8-F1
#
_entry.id   AF-V7EQD8-F1
#
_cell.length_a   1.000
_cell.length_b   1.000
_cell.length_c   1.000
_cell.angle_alpha   90.00
_cell.angle_beta   90.00
_cell.angle_gamma   90.00
#
_symmetry.space_group_name_H-M   'P 1'
#
loop_
_entity.id
_entity.type
_entity.pdbx_description
1 polymer ?
#
loop_
_entity_poly.entity_id
_entity_poly.type
_entity_poly.pdbx_seq_one_letter_code
_entity_poly.pdbx_strand_id
1 'polypeptide(L)'
;MSLRSPGRPKDLEKREAILDAAQSLFAERGIDGVPIEAIAARSGVSKVTVYGHFGDKSKIFDSIVARETDRLTQSICGALSASGSLEDRLVGFGMALVDMLTQPCHLALDRAVSLESQRNPDLGRRFFDAGPGRIRQMLSDLLARARDD
;
A
#
# COMPACT_ATOMS: atom_id res chain seq x y z
N MET A 1 -14.26 -15.57 -36.82
CA MET A 1 -13.04 -15.40 -36.01
C MET A 1 -13.40 -14.45 -34.86
N SER A 2 -13.59 -14.98 -33.64
CA SER A 2 -14.15 -14.22 -32.49
C SER A 2 -13.04 -13.45 -31.78
N LEU A 3 -13.16 -12.13 -31.71
CA LEU A 3 -12.29 -11.27 -30.92
C LEU A 3 -12.83 -11.25 -29.48
N ARG A 4 -12.09 -11.86 -28.55
CA ARG A 4 -12.34 -11.73 -27.10
C ARG A 4 -11.97 -10.31 -26.67
N SER A 5 -12.96 -9.48 -26.34
CA SER A 5 -12.76 -8.15 -25.76
C SER A 5 -12.09 -8.24 -24.36
N PRO A 6 -11.30 -7.23 -23.94
CA PRO A 6 -10.52 -7.29 -22.70
C PRO A 6 -11.44 -7.23 -21.48
N GLY A 7 -11.32 -8.18 -20.56
CA GLY A 7 -12.14 -8.30 -19.34
C GLY A 7 -11.90 -7.23 -18.28
N ARG A 8 -12.11 -5.94 -18.58
CA ARG A 8 -11.80 -4.81 -17.69
C ARG A 8 -13.06 -3.97 -17.48
N PRO A 9 -13.94 -4.32 -16.51
CA PRO A 9 -13.92 -3.72 -15.16
C PRO A 9 -14.09 -4.72 -13.98
N LYS A 10 -14.78 -5.85 -14.20
CA LYS A 10 -15.07 -6.86 -13.16
C LYS A 10 -13.82 -7.52 -12.58
N ASP A 11 -12.74 -7.56 -13.35
CA ASP A 11 -11.46 -8.13 -12.92
C ASP A 11 -10.73 -7.22 -11.92
N LEU A 12 -10.85 -5.89 -12.11
CA LEU A 12 -10.32 -4.90 -11.16
C LEU A 12 -11.13 -4.88 -9.86
N GLU A 13 -12.46 -4.95 -9.94
CA GLU A 13 -13.32 -5.03 -8.76
C GLU A 13 -12.99 -6.25 -7.89
N LYS A 14 -12.79 -7.43 -8.52
CA LYS A 14 -12.36 -8.63 -7.82
C LYS A 14 -10.98 -8.49 -7.19
N ARG A 15 -10.03 -7.91 -7.93
CA ARG A 15 -8.68 -7.66 -7.43
C ARG A 15 -8.72 -6.78 -6.18
N GLU A 16 -9.48 -5.69 -6.20
CA GLU A 16 -9.61 -4.80 -5.04
C GLU A 16 -10.34 -5.46 -3.87
N ALA A 17 -11.42 -6.22 -4.13
CA ALA A 17 -12.11 -6.98 -3.09
C ALA A 17 -11.19 -7.99 -2.37
N ILE A 18 -10.27 -8.63 -3.11
CA ILE A 18 -9.27 -9.53 -2.52
C ILE A 18 -8.30 -8.74 -1.64
N LEU A 19 -7.79 -7.59 -2.10
CA LEU A 19 -6.87 -6.76 -1.32
C LEU A 19 -7.51 -6.23 -0.04
N ASP A 20 -8.75 -5.77 -0.10
CA ASP A 20 -9.48 -5.27 1.07
C ASP A 20 -9.72 -6.38 2.11
N ALA A 21 -10.16 -7.55 1.64
CA ALA A 21 -10.36 -8.71 2.50
C ALA A 21 -9.05 -9.15 3.17
N ALA A 22 -7.96 -9.22 2.39
CA ALA A 22 -6.65 -9.62 2.89
C ALA A 22 -6.08 -8.60 3.87
N GLN A 23 -6.16 -7.30 3.58
CA GLN A 23 -5.68 -6.24 4.46
C GLN A 23 -6.39 -6.29 5.82
N SER A 24 -7.71 -6.43 5.83
CA SER A 24 -8.49 -6.54 7.05
C SER A 24 -8.14 -7.80 7.85
N LEU A 25 -7.97 -8.95 7.19
CA LEU A 25 -7.61 -10.20 7.85
C LEU A 25 -6.17 -10.17 8.40
N PHE A 26 -5.22 -9.62 7.65
CA PHE A 26 -3.83 -9.47 8.10
C PHE A 26 -3.73 -8.54 9.30
N ALA A 27 -4.53 -7.48 9.34
CA ALA A 27 -4.63 -6.58 10.49
C ALA A 27 -5.17 -7.29 11.74
N GLU A 28 -6.14 -8.19 11.59
CA GLU A 28 -6.77 -8.93 12.70
C GLU A 28 -5.89 -10.08 13.24
N ARG A 29 -5.16 -10.78 12.36
CA ARG A 29 -4.58 -12.10 12.68
C ARG A 29 -3.10 -12.25 12.34
N GLY A 30 -2.46 -11.19 11.82
CA GLY A 30 -1.15 -11.26 11.21
C GLY A 30 -1.16 -12.00 9.87
N ILE A 31 -0.07 -11.92 9.12
CA ILE A 31 0.01 -12.50 7.76
C ILE A 31 -0.04 -14.03 7.82
N ASP A 32 0.73 -14.64 8.73
CA ASP A 32 0.81 -16.09 8.90
C ASP A 32 -0.53 -16.74 9.29
N GLY A 33 -1.30 -16.08 10.16
CA GLY A 33 -2.58 -16.57 10.67
C GLY A 33 -3.72 -16.56 9.65
N VAL A 34 -3.49 -16.07 8.43
CA VAL A 34 -4.52 -15.90 7.40
C VAL A 34 -4.30 -16.88 6.24
N PRO A 35 -5.17 -17.89 6.09
CA PRO A 35 -5.17 -18.77 4.93
C PRO A 35 -5.82 -18.09 3.71
N ILE A 36 -5.40 -18.47 2.51
CA ILE A 36 -5.95 -17.95 1.23
C ILE A 36 -7.46 -18.20 1.15
N GLU A 37 -7.94 -19.30 1.73
CA GLU A 37 -9.35 -19.66 1.85
C GLU A 37 -10.16 -18.62 2.62
N ALA A 38 -9.59 -18.06 3.70
CA ALA A 38 -10.26 -17.01 4.47
C ALA A 38 -10.35 -15.71 3.65
N ILE A 39 -9.31 -15.39 2.87
CA ILE A 39 -9.31 -14.24 1.97
C ILE A 39 -10.38 -14.42 0.88
N ALA A 40 -10.42 -15.60 0.25
CA ALA A 40 -11.41 -15.93 -0.77
C ALA A 40 -12.85 -15.82 -0.22
N ALA A 41 -13.10 -16.41 0.97
CA ALA A 41 -14.40 -16.35 1.62
C ALA A 41 -14.83 -14.91 1.96
N ARG A 42 -13.93 -14.08 2.50
CA ARG A 42 -14.24 -12.68 2.86
C ARG A 42 -14.39 -11.77 1.64
N SER A 43 -13.66 -12.03 0.56
CA SER A 43 -13.75 -11.25 -0.69
C SER A 43 -14.89 -11.69 -1.63
N GLY A 44 -15.56 -12.80 -1.33
CA GLY A 44 -16.64 -13.33 -2.18
C GLY A 44 -16.16 -13.93 -3.51
N VAL A 45 -14.86 -14.21 -3.65
CA VAL A 45 -14.30 -14.85 -4.84
C VAL A 45 -13.85 -16.29 -4.57
N SER A 46 -13.60 -17.08 -5.62
CA SER A 46 -13.08 -18.44 -5.45
C SER A 46 -11.58 -18.45 -5.13
N LYS A 47 -11.11 -19.51 -4.46
CA LYS A 47 -9.67 -19.74 -4.22
C LYS A 47 -8.84 -19.69 -5.50
N VAL A 48 -9.37 -20.26 -6.59
CA VAL A 48 -8.74 -20.22 -7.93
C VAL A 48 -8.61 -18.80 -8.45
N THR A 49 -9.61 -17.94 -8.18
CA THR A 49 -9.56 -16.52 -8.56
C THR A 49 -8.45 -15.80 -7.80
N VAL A 50 -8.33 -16.02 -6.48
CA VAL A 50 -7.24 -15.43 -5.67
C VAL A 50 -5.86 -15.82 -6.21
N TYR A 51 -5.64 -17.10 -6.46
CA TYR A 51 -4.39 -17.58 -7.05
C TYR A 51 -4.16 -17.04 -8.47
N GLY A 52 -5.22 -16.89 -9.28
CA GLY A 52 -5.10 -16.31 -10.61
C GLY A 52 -4.64 -14.84 -10.61
N HIS A 53 -5.08 -14.05 -9.63
CA HIS A 53 -4.68 -12.64 -9.52
C HIS A 53 -3.30 -12.44 -8.89
N PHE A 54 -2.95 -13.25 -7.88
CA PHE A 54 -1.79 -12.96 -7.04
C PHE A 54 -0.76 -14.09 -6.96
N GLY A 55 -1.11 -15.33 -7.28
CA GLY A 55 -0.20 -16.47 -7.21
C GLY A 55 0.08 -16.97 -5.79
N ASP A 56 0.41 -16.09 -4.84
CA ASP A 56 0.65 -16.46 -3.44
C ASP A 56 0.30 -15.34 -2.45
N LYS A 57 0.35 -15.67 -1.15
CA LYS A 57 0.04 -14.74 -0.06
C LYS A 57 1.06 -13.59 0.04
N SER A 58 2.32 -13.82 -0.31
CA SER A 58 3.35 -12.77 -0.32
C SER A 58 3.04 -11.71 -1.37
N LYS A 59 2.57 -12.12 -2.55
CA LYS A 59 2.19 -11.20 -3.63
C LYS A 59 0.93 -10.38 -3.32
N ILE A 60 -0.02 -10.96 -2.55
CA ILE A 60 -1.15 -10.20 -2.02
C ILE A 60 -0.64 -9.11 -1.09
N PHE A 61 0.24 -9.48 -0.15
CA PHE A 61 0.85 -8.52 0.78
C PHE A 61 1.63 -7.42 0.04
N ASP A 62 2.51 -7.78 -0.90
CA ASP A 62 3.25 -6.83 -1.73
C ASP A 62 2.31 -5.86 -2.46
N SER A 63 1.17 -6.37 -2.95
CA SER A 63 0.17 -5.56 -3.65
C SER A 63 -0.58 -4.61 -2.72
N ILE A 64 -0.85 -5.02 -1.47
CA ILE A 64 -1.41 -4.13 -0.44
C ILE A 64 -0.41 -3.02 -0.13
N VAL A 65 0.85 -3.36 0.11
CA VAL A 65 1.93 -2.38 0.39
C VAL A 65 2.07 -1.38 -0.77
N ALA A 66 2.08 -1.86 -2.01
CA ALA A 66 2.13 -1.00 -3.19
C ALA A 66 0.90 -0.08 -3.29
N ARG A 67 -0.31 -0.61 -3.05
CA ARG A 67 -1.55 0.18 -3.08
C ARG A 67 -1.55 1.30 -2.04
N GLU A 68 -1.14 0.99 -0.81
CA GLU A 68 -1.06 2.00 0.25
C GLU A 68 0.04 3.03 -0.05
N THR A 69 1.19 2.58 -0.58
CA THR A 69 2.28 3.45 -1.04
C THR A 69 1.85 4.40 -2.16
N ASP A 70 1.04 3.94 -3.11
CA ASP A 70 0.55 4.76 -4.21
C ASP A 70 -0.44 5.82 -3.70
N ARG A 71 -1.36 5.45 -2.80
CA ARG A 71 -2.25 6.40 -2.12
C ARG A 71 -1.47 7.46 -1.35
N LEU A 72 -0.44 7.02 -0.64
CA LEU A 72 0.55 7.86 0.06
C LEU A 72 1.19 8.89 -0.86
N THR A 73 1.77 8.38 -1.95
CA THR A 73 2.49 9.19 -2.93
C THR A 73 1.56 10.23 -3.55
N GLN A 74 0.31 9.86 -3.85
CA GLN A 74 -0.68 10.81 -4.39
C GLN A 74 -1.05 11.92 -3.39
N SER A 75 -1.32 11.57 -2.13
CA SER A 75 -1.65 12.56 -1.09
C SER A 75 -0.48 13.52 -0.82
N ILE A 76 0.72 12.96 -0.71
CA ILE A 76 1.97 13.69 -0.45
C ILE A 76 2.37 14.57 -1.65
N CYS A 77 2.31 14.05 -2.88
CA CYS A 77 2.56 14.84 -4.08
C CYS A 77 1.59 16.03 -4.17
N GLY A 78 0.32 15.82 -3.81
CA GLY A 78 -0.68 16.88 -3.78
C GLY A 78 -0.30 18.01 -2.82
N ALA A 79 0.11 17.66 -1.59
CA ALA A 79 0.53 18.63 -0.59
C ALA A 79 1.84 19.37 -0.96
N LEU A 80 2.83 18.66 -1.51
CA LEU A 80 4.12 19.24 -1.89
C LEU A 80 4.03 20.10 -3.15
N SER A 81 3.06 19.84 -4.03
CA SER A 81 2.82 20.61 -5.26
C SER A 81 1.84 21.77 -5.05
N ALA A 82 1.35 21.96 -3.83
CA ALA A 82 0.45 23.07 -3.50
C ALA A 82 1.16 24.41 -3.67
N SER A 83 0.43 25.40 -4.20
CA SER A 83 0.88 26.79 -4.27
C SER A 83 1.06 27.34 -2.86
N GLY A 84 2.15 28.06 -2.60
CA GLY A 84 2.40 28.67 -1.30
C GLY A 84 3.89 28.78 -0.99
N SER A 85 4.19 29.23 0.23
CA SER A 85 5.56 29.27 0.73
C SER A 85 6.13 27.85 0.91
N LEU A 86 7.43 27.73 1.17
CA LEU A 86 8.01 26.44 1.59
C LEU A 86 7.37 25.95 2.89
N GLU A 87 7.09 26.86 3.82
CA GLU A 87 6.44 26.56 5.09
C GLU A 87 5.05 25.94 4.88
N ASP A 88 4.21 26.56 4.04
CA ASP A 88 2.86 26.05 3.74
C ASP A 88 2.90 24.62 3.17
N ARG A 89 3.84 24.36 2.25
CA ARG A 89 4.05 23.04 1.65
C ARG A 89 4.53 22.00 2.67
N LEU A 90 5.42 22.38 3.58
CA LEU A 90 5.92 21.50 4.64
C LEU A 90 4.84 21.20 5.69
N VAL A 91 4.02 22.17 6.05
CA VAL A 91 2.87 21.98 6.95
C VAL A 91 1.85 21.04 6.31
N GLY A 92 1.47 21.29 5.05
CA GLY A 92 0.55 20.41 4.31
C GLY A 92 1.07 18.98 4.20
N PHE A 93 2.37 18.83 3.90
CA PHE A 93 3.04 17.52 3.89
C PHE A 93 2.97 16.84 5.27
N GLY A 94 3.31 17.56 6.33
CA GLY A 94 3.31 17.03 7.70
C GLY A 94 1.93 16.57 8.14
N MET A 95 0.89 17.37 7.86
CA MET A 95 -0.50 17.00 8.15
C MET A 95 -0.93 15.74 7.39
N ALA A 96 -0.67 15.68 6.07
CA ALA A 96 -1.01 14.51 5.26
C ALA A 96 -0.27 13.24 5.74
N LEU A 97 0.98 13.38 6.17
CA LEU A 97 1.77 12.28 6.70
C LEU A 97 1.23 11.80 8.05
N VAL A 98 0.92 12.71 8.98
CA VAL A 98 0.39 12.36 10.31
C VAL A 98 -0.99 11.72 10.20
N ASP A 99 -1.90 12.32 9.42
CA ASP A 99 -3.23 11.77 9.20
C ASP A 99 -3.15 10.35 8.66
N MET A 100 -2.17 10.08 7.79
CA MET A 100 -1.97 8.76 7.24
C MET A 100 -1.34 7.77 8.24
N LEU A 101 -0.25 8.16 8.93
CA LEU A 101 0.44 7.29 9.90
C LEU A 101 -0.46 6.89 11.07
N THR A 102 -1.45 7.73 11.37
CA THR A 102 -2.41 7.50 12.45
C THR A 102 -3.64 6.71 12.01
N GLN A 103 -3.80 6.40 10.71
CA GLN A 103 -4.91 5.56 10.28
C GLN A 103 -4.76 4.14 10.85
N PRO A 104 -5.84 3.54 11.37
CA PRO A 104 -5.81 2.19 11.94
C PRO A 104 -5.26 1.13 10.97
N CYS A 105 -5.52 1.28 9.67
CA CYS A 105 -5.02 0.40 8.63
C CYS A 105 -3.49 0.46 8.49
N HIS A 106 -2.89 1.66 8.53
CA HIS A 106 -1.45 1.84 8.43
C HIS A 106 -0.74 1.30 9.68
N LEU A 107 -1.27 1.57 10.87
CA LEU A 107 -0.72 1.03 12.12
C LEU A 107 -0.77 -0.49 12.16
N ALA A 108 -1.84 -1.09 11.63
CA ALA A 108 -1.95 -2.54 11.53
C ALA A 108 -0.95 -3.12 10.53
N LEU A 109 -0.76 -2.45 9.38
CA LEU A 109 0.23 -2.85 8.39
C LEU A 109 1.66 -2.76 8.94
N ASP A 110 2.03 -1.65 9.57
CA ASP A 110 3.35 -1.47 10.21
C ASP A 110 3.63 -2.53 11.26
N ARG A 111 2.63 -2.88 12.09
CA ARG A 111 2.75 -3.96 13.08
C ARG A 111 2.97 -5.32 12.40
N ALA A 112 2.19 -5.62 11.36
CA ALA A 112 2.33 -6.87 10.61
C ALA A 112 3.71 -6.97 9.94
N VAL A 113 4.16 -5.90 9.28
CA VAL A 113 5.50 -5.79 8.67
C VAL A 113 6.59 -5.99 9.73
N SER A 114 6.48 -5.30 10.88
CA SER A 114 7.50 -5.34 11.93
C SER A 114 7.64 -6.73 12.53
N LEU A 115 6.52 -7.43 12.76
CA LEU A 115 6.52 -8.81 13.24
C LEU A 115 7.12 -9.76 12.20
N GLU A 116 6.72 -9.62 10.94
CA GLU A 116 7.18 -10.51 9.87
C GLU A 116 8.66 -10.28 9.52
N SER A 117 9.14 -9.04 9.60
CA SER A 117 10.53 -8.67 9.31
C SER A 117 11.53 -9.32 10.27
N GLN A 118 11.11 -9.72 11.47
CA GLN A 118 11.95 -10.49 12.40
C GLN A 118 12.27 -11.88 11.86
N ARG A 119 11.38 -12.45 11.05
CA ARG A 119 11.52 -13.78 10.44
C ARG A 119 12.04 -13.69 9.01
N ASN A 120 11.65 -12.63 8.30
CA ASN A 120 11.99 -12.37 6.92
C ASN A 120 12.51 -10.93 6.74
N PRO A 121 13.80 -10.68 6.98
CA PRO A 121 14.39 -9.34 6.89
C PRO A 121 14.20 -8.66 5.51
N ASP A 122 14.14 -9.45 4.44
CA ASP A 122 13.93 -8.94 3.08
C ASP A 122 12.55 -8.27 2.93
N LEU A 123 11.54 -8.74 3.67
CA LEU A 123 10.21 -8.13 3.66
C LEU A 123 10.24 -6.71 4.23
N GLY A 124 10.96 -6.48 5.32
CA GLY A 124 11.13 -5.16 5.91
C GLY A 124 11.84 -4.20 4.96
N ARG A 125 12.89 -4.67 4.27
CA ARG A 125 13.59 -3.90 3.25
C ARG A 125 12.67 -3.51 2.09
N ARG A 126 11.92 -4.49 1.55
CA ARG A 126 10.99 -4.24 0.44
C ARG A 126 9.87 -3.28 0.82
N PHE A 127 9.37 -3.35 2.05
CA PHE A 127 8.41 -2.40 2.58
C PHE A 127 9.01 -0.98 2.65
N PHE A 128 10.22 -0.85 3.21
CA PHE A 128 10.90 0.44 3.31
C PHE A 128 11.16 1.06 1.93
N ASP A 129 11.72 0.28 1.00
CA ASP A 129 12.07 0.76 -0.34
C ASP A 129 10.84 1.19 -1.15
N ALA A 130 9.70 0.49 -0.98
CA ALA A 130 8.46 0.85 -1.64
C ALA A 130 7.84 2.13 -1.04
N GLY A 131 7.68 2.20 0.29
CA GLY A 131 6.93 3.26 0.95
C GLY A 131 7.81 4.35 1.62
N PRO A 132 8.22 4.15 2.89
CA PRO A 132 8.93 5.17 3.69
C PRO A 132 10.16 5.79 3.00
N GLY A 133 10.96 4.97 2.31
CA GLY A 133 12.16 5.41 1.61
C GLY A 133 11.84 6.39 0.47
N ARG A 134 10.73 6.17 -0.24
CA ARG A 134 10.25 7.04 -1.31
C ARG A 134 9.77 8.39 -0.78
N ILE A 135 9.02 8.40 0.31
CA ILE A 135 8.55 9.62 0.99
C ILE A 135 9.74 10.47 1.45
N ARG A 136 10.73 9.82 2.06
CA ARG A 136 11.98 10.48 2.50
C ARG A 136 12.71 11.14 1.31
N GLN A 137 12.79 10.45 0.18
CA GLN A 137 13.44 10.99 -1.01
C GLN A 137 12.71 12.24 -1.53
N MET A 138 11.38 12.19 -1.60
CA MET A 138 10.58 13.33 -2.06
C MET A 138 10.76 14.58 -1.19
N LEU A 139 10.75 14.42 0.13
CA LEU A 139 11.01 15.54 1.05
C LEU A 139 12.42 16.10 0.88
N SER A 140 13.41 15.21 0.73
CA SER A 140 14.81 15.61 0.49
C SER A 140 14.95 16.43 -0.79
N ASP A 141 14.27 16.01 -1.86
CA ASP A 141 14.29 16.70 -3.16
C ASP A 141 13.57 18.07 -3.10
N LEU A 142 12.53 18.22 -2.27
CA LEU A 142 11.88 19.52 -2.06
C LEU A 142 12.82 20.49 -1.34
N LEU A 143 13.43 20.04 -0.23
CA LEU A 143 14.33 20.86 0.58
C LEU A 143 15.59 21.26 -0.19
N ALA A 144 16.11 20.37 -1.05
CA ALA A 144 17.25 20.69 -1.90
C ALA A 144 16.92 21.82 -2.89
N ARG A 145 15.77 21.75 -3.57
CA ARG A 145 15.33 22.80 -4.50
C ARG A 145 15.15 24.15 -3.81
N ALA A 146 14.52 24.16 -2.65
CA ALA A 146 14.26 25.40 -1.92
C ALA A 146 15.50 26.04 -1.28
N ARG A 147 16.63 25.32 -1.22
CA ARG A 147 17.93 25.86 -0.79
C ARG A 147 18.68 26.52 -1.94
N ASP A 148 18.45 26.03 -3.16
CA ASP A 148 19.13 26.48 -4.37
C ASP A 148 18.38 27.64 -5.08
N ASP A 149 17.16 27.95 -4.62
CA ASP A 149 16.35 29.14 -4.96
C ASP A 149 16.66 30.33 -4.00
#